data_AF-A0A7C5ERP8-F1
#
_entry.id   AF-A0A7C5ERP8-F1
#
_cell.length_a   1.000
_cell.length_b   1.000
_cell.length_c   1.000
_cell.angle_alpha   90.00
_cell.angle_beta   90.00
_cell.angle_gamma   90.00
#
_symmetry.space_group_name_H-M   'P 1'
#
loop_
_entity.id
_entity.type
_entity.pdbx_description
1 polymer ?
#
loop_
_entity_poly.entity_id
_entity_poly.type
_entity_poly.pdbx_seq_one_letter_code
_entity_poly.pdbx_strand_id
1 'polypeptide(L)' 'MSTRQIGGWVLVIGGGILLLLSALADVLGLGRDPHFGPWQVTGVVVSVLALAAGVLFLRRRQS' A
#
# COMPACT_ATOMS: atom_id res chain seq x y z
N MET A 1 -8.02 8.85 19.80
CA MET A 1 -8.27 8.60 18.37
C MET A 1 -9.51 7.73 18.21
N SER A 2 -10.39 8.05 17.26
CA SER A 2 -11.55 7.20 16.94
C SER A 2 -11.11 5.91 16.22
N THR A 3 -11.79 4.78 16.43
CA THR A 3 -11.52 3.49 15.75
C THR A 3 -11.45 3.61 14.23
N ARG A 4 -12.29 4.49 13.67
CA ARG A 4 -12.30 4.81 12.23
C ARG A 4 -11.06 5.60 11.78
N GLN A 5 -10.55 6.48 12.64
CA GLN A 5 -9.30 7.24 12.41
C GLN A 5 -8.09 6.32 12.42
N ILE A 6 -8.09 5.34 13.34
CA ILE A 6 -7.07 4.29 13.40
C ILE A 6 -7.09 3.47 12.10
N GLY A 7 -8.26 3.06 11.62
CA GLY A 7 -8.39 2.34 10.35
C GLY A 7 -7.84 3.13 9.14
N GLY A 8 -8.09 4.44 9.08
CA GLY A 8 -7.52 5.31 8.04
C GLY A 8 -5.99 5.37 8.08
N TRP A 9 -5.39 5.51 9.27
CA TRP A 9 -3.94 5.51 9.42
C TRP A 9 -3.31 4.15 9.12
N VAL A 10 -3.97 3.05 9.49
CA VAL A 10 -3.54 1.68 9.14
C VAL A 10 -3.50 1.50 7.63
N LEU A 11 -4.52 1.98 6.90
CA LEU A 11 -4.54 1.91 5.43
C LEU A 11 -3.42 2.74 4.78
N VAL A 12 -3.15 3.94 5.31
CA VAL A 12 -2.09 4.82 4.78
C VAL A 12 -0.70 4.25 5.07
N ILE A 13 -0.41 3.89 6.32
CA ILE A 13 0.91 3.38 6.73
C ILE A 13 1.15 2.00 6.13
N GLY A 14 0.17 1.11 6.24
CA GLY A 14 0.25 -0.24 5.68
C GLY A 14 0.38 -0.22 4.15
N GLY A 15 -0.46 0.56 3.46
CA GLY A 15 -0.35 0.74 2.01
C GLY A 15 0.99 1.34 1.58
N GLY A 16 1.51 2.31 2.34
CA GLY A 16 2.82 2.90 2.08
C GLY A 16 3.98 1.92 2.22
N ILE A 17 3.99 1.11 3.29
CA ILE A 17 5.02 0.09 3.52
C ILE A 17 4.97 -0.98 2.42
N LEU A 18 3.78 -1.48 2.08
CA LEU A 18 3.60 -2.47 1.02
C LEU A 18 4.05 -1.93 -0.36
N LEU A 19 3.77 -0.65 -0.65
CA LEU A 19 4.23 -0.01 -1.88
C LEU A 19 5.75 0.07 -1.95
N LEU A 20 6.39 0.48 -0.84
CA LEU A 20 7.85 0.54 -0.73
C LEU A 20 8.49 -0.84 -0.93
N LEU A 21 7.97 -1.87 -0.27
CA LEU A 21 8.48 -3.24 -0.41
C LEU A 21 8.32 -3.76 -1.84
N SER A 22 7.19 -3.45 -2.49
CA SER A 22 6.93 -3.86 -3.87
C SER A 22 7.86 -3.14 -4.87
N ALA A 23 8.15 -1.86 -4.64
CA ALA A 23 9.08 -1.07 -5.46
C ALA A 23 10.54 -1.50 -5.24
N LEU A 24 10.90 -1.90 -4.02
CA LEU A 24 12.23 -2.38 -3.69
C LEU A 24 12.46 -3.85 -4.08
N ALA A 25 11.43 -4.57 -4.53
CA ALA A 25 11.56 -6.00 -4.83
C ALA A 25 12.60 -6.29 -5.94
N ASP A 26 12.74 -5.39 -6.91
CA ASP A 26 13.78 -5.48 -7.94
C ASP A 26 15.19 -5.27 -7.37
N VAL A 27 15.35 -4.27 -6.48
CA VAL A 27 16.62 -3.99 -5.78
C VAL A 27 16.99 -5.14 -4.83
N LEU A 28 16.00 -5.77 -4.21
CA LEU A 28 16.16 -6.93 -3.33
C LEU A 28 16.40 -8.23 -4.10
N GLY A 29 16.39 -8.19 -5.44
CA GLY A 29 16.67 -9.34 -6.30
C GLY A 29 15.53 -10.36 -6.40
N LEU A 30 14.32 -10.00 -5.94
CA LEU A 30 13.11 -10.83 -6.03
C LEU A 30 12.52 -10.86 -7.45
N GLY A 31 12.83 -9.86 -8.28
CA GLY A 31 12.40 -9.79 -9.68
C GLY A 31 13.05 -10.83 -10.62
N ARG A 32 13.98 -11.66 -10.12
CA ARG A 32 14.63 -12.71 -10.93
C ARG A 32 13.76 -13.94 -11.16
N ASP A 33 12.72 -14.12 -10.35
CA ASP A 33 11.80 -15.23 -10.50
C ASP A 33 10.73 -14.90 -11.55
N PRO A 34 10.60 -15.68 -12.65
CA PRO A 34 9.66 -15.39 -13.73
C PRO A 34 8.18 -15.41 -13.30
N HIS A 35 7.88 -16.03 -12.15
CA HIS A 35 6.54 -16.06 -11.57
C HIS A 35 6.28 -14.90 -10.59
N PHE A 36 7.30 -14.12 -10.20
CA PHE A 36 7.18 -13.09 -9.18
C PHE A 36 6.61 -11.77 -9.71
N GLY A 37 6.92 -11.41 -10.97
CA GLY A 37 6.44 -10.17 -11.59
C GLY A 37 4.92 -9.93 -11.47
N PRO A 38 4.05 -10.92 -11.79
CA PRO A 38 2.60 -10.77 -11.62
C PRO A 38 2.16 -10.50 -10.17
N TRP A 39 2.83 -11.11 -9.19
CA TRP A 39 2.55 -10.89 -7.77
C TRP A 39 3.05 -9.52 -7.31
N GLN A 40 4.20 -9.06 -7.81
CA GLN A 40 4.71 -7.71 -7.55
C GLN A 40 3.75 -6.64 -8.09
N VAL A 41 3.27 -6.79 -9.32
CA VAL A 41 2.27 -5.87 -9.91
C VAL A 41 0.98 -5.87 -9.08
N THR A 42 0.50 -7.04 -8.66
CA THR A 42 -0.67 -7.16 -7.78
C THR A 42 -0.44 -6.44 -6.44
N GLY A 43 0.73 -6.64 -5.83
CA GLY A 43 1.14 -5.96 -4.61
C GLY A 43 1.14 -4.44 -4.74
N VAL A 44 1.69 -3.90 -5.83
CA VAL A 44 1.66 -2.47 -6.13
C VAL A 44 0.22 -1.96 -6.25
N VAL A 45 -0.63 -2.62 -7.03
CA VAL A 45 -2.03 -2.20 -7.23
C VAL A 45 -2.79 -2.16 -5.91
N VAL A 46 -2.70 -3.22 -5.09
CA VAL A 46 -3.36 -3.27 -3.77
C VAL A 46 -2.85 -2.15 -2.86
N SER A 47 -1.55 -1.88 -2.87
CA SER A 47 -0.93 -0.82 -2.07
C SER A 47 -1.45 0.56 -2.45
N VAL A 48 -1.52 0.86 -3.75
CA VAL A 48 -2.03 2.13 -4.26
C VAL A 48 -3.50 2.31 -3.86
N LEU A 49 -4.33 1.28 -4.00
CA LEU A 49 -5.75 1.33 -3.62
C LEU A 49 -5.92 1.56 -2.12
N ALA A 50 -5.16 0.85 -1.28
CA ALA A 50 -5.20 1.02 0.17
C ALA A 50 -4.79 2.44 0.58
N LEU A 51 -3.73 2.98 -0.02
CA LEU A 51 -3.21 4.31 0.26
C LEU A 51 -4.21 5.39 -0.18
N ALA A 52 -4.78 5.27 -1.39
CA ALA A 52 -5.81 6.16 -1.89
C ALA A 52 -7.07 6.14 -1.02
N ALA A 53 -7.56 4.95 -0.64
CA ALA A 53 -8.72 4.79 0.23
C ALA A 53 -8.48 5.40 1.62
N GLY A 54 -7.31 5.16 2.22
CA GLY A 54 -6.92 5.73 3.51
C GLY A 54 -6.86 7.27 3.47
N VAL A 55 -6.22 7.84 2.44
CA VAL A 55 -6.15 9.30 2.25
C VAL A 55 -7.53 9.91 2.05
N LEU A 56 -8.37 9.34 1.18
CA LEU A 56 -9.73 9.82 0.94
C LEU A 56 -10.58 9.76 2.21
N PHE A 57 -10.47 8.69 2.98
CA PHE A 57 -11.21 8.53 4.23
C PHE A 57 -10.79 9.57 5.28
N LEU A 58 -9.49 9.84 5.42
CA LEU A 58 -8.99 10.86 6.34
C LEU A 58 -9.38 12.28 5.89
N ARG A 59 -9.32 12.58 4.59
CA ARG A 59 -9.71 13.89 4.03
C ARG A 59 -11.19 14.19 4.22
N ARG A 60 -12.09 13.22 3.97
CA ARG A 60 -13.55 13.36 4.19
C ARG A 60 -13.95 13.62 5.64
N ARG A 61 -13.01 13.43 6.58
CA ARG A 61 -13.25 13.63 8.02
C ARG A 61 -12.66 14.92 8.56
N GLN A 62 -11.87 15.62 7.76
CA GLN A 62 -11.27 16.91 8.10
C GLN A 62 -12.07 18.10 7.53
N SER A 63 -12.95 17.86 6.53
CA SER A 63 -14.00 18.78 6.09
C SER A 63 -15.29 18.57 6.89
#